data_AF-A0A6B1FG45-F1
#
_entry.id   AF-A0A6B1FG45-F1
#
_cell.length_a   1.000
_cell.length_b   1.000
_cell.length_c   1.000
_cell.angle_alpha   90.00
_cell.angle_beta   90.00
_cell.angle_gamma   90.00
#
_symmetry.space_group_name_H-M   'P 1'
#
loop_
_entity.id
_entity.type
_entity.pdbx_description
1 polymer ?
#
loop_
_entity_poly.entity_id
_entity_poly.type
_entity_poly.pdbx_seq_one_letter_code
_entity_poly.pdbx_strand_id
1 'polypeptide(L)'
;MSAISEVLRQLDEWRHLPAYQLERRVDIFFGMFLPKVIERTFDIRVDEVIPEFPLHKGMLNISEAREDNQSVNVDFAVVGHQGKKKRVLLIELKTDIGSLNPDQLENMEKARRADSKDLLQGVIFAAWNSKSKHKYAHLIWRLVKQGCLQSCGREITDIELENCGQKELREVYEDLSVGPKWRYVEVDIVVVRECQKFCV
;
A
#
# COMPACT_ATOMS: atom_id res chain seq x y z
N MET A 1 -14.41 32.98 -0.28
CA MET A 1 -14.10 31.63 0.25
C MET A 1 -13.57 30.80 -0.92
N SER A 2 -12.50 30.03 -0.75
CA SER A 2 -11.90 29.27 -1.87
C SER A 2 -12.66 27.97 -2.12
N ALA A 3 -12.57 27.41 -3.33
CA ALA A 3 -13.18 26.11 -3.66
C ALA A 3 -12.68 24.98 -2.74
N ILE A 4 -11.40 24.99 -2.35
CA ILE A 4 -10.86 24.00 -1.40
C ILE A 4 -11.41 24.20 0.01
N SER A 5 -11.61 25.44 0.47
CA SER A 5 -12.24 25.72 1.76
C SER A 5 -13.67 25.18 1.82
N GLU A 6 -14.39 25.26 0.71
CA GLU A 6 -15.76 24.74 0.62
C GLU A 6 -15.80 23.20 0.66
N VAL A 7 -14.86 22.54 -0.04
CA VAL A 7 -14.71 21.08 0.06
C VAL A 7 -14.43 20.65 1.49
N LEU A 8 -13.48 21.31 2.17
CA LEU A 8 -13.14 20.99 3.56
C LEU A 8 -14.33 21.22 4.52
N ARG A 9 -15.10 22.29 4.31
CA ARG A 9 -16.33 22.54 5.08
C ARG A 9 -17.36 21.43 4.89
N GLN A 10 -17.59 20.99 3.66
CA GLN A 10 -18.52 19.90 3.38
C GLN A 10 -18.05 18.56 3.98
N LEU A 11 -16.75 18.26 3.92
CA LEU A 11 -16.18 17.08 4.55
C LEU A 11 -16.43 17.08 6.07
N ASP A 12 -16.25 18.23 6.72
CA ASP A 12 -16.48 18.38 8.16
C ASP A 12 -17.96 18.27 8.54
N GLU A 13 -18.88 18.80 7.72
CA GLU A 13 -20.32 18.62 7.96
C GLU A 13 -20.76 17.17 7.74
N TRP A 14 -20.30 16.56 6.65
CA TRP A 14 -20.76 15.23 6.25
C TRP A 14 -20.23 14.10 7.12
N ARG A 15 -19.11 14.30 7.84
CA ARG A 15 -18.58 13.30 8.79
C ARG A 15 -19.58 12.89 9.88
N HIS A 16 -20.58 13.73 10.15
CA HIS A 16 -21.61 13.49 11.15
C HIS A 16 -22.81 12.70 10.60
N LEU A 17 -22.82 12.38 9.30
CA LEU A 17 -23.90 11.62 8.68
C LEU A 17 -23.70 10.10 8.88
N PRO A 18 -24.74 9.34 9.28
CA PRO A 18 -24.60 7.94 9.75
C PRO A 18 -23.90 6.94 8.83
N ALA A 19 -23.92 7.17 7.51
CA ALA A 19 -23.33 6.26 6.52
C ALA A 19 -22.14 6.89 5.76
N TYR A 20 -21.72 8.09 6.16
CA TYR A 20 -20.68 8.80 5.45
C TYR A 20 -19.30 8.29 5.84
N GLN A 21 -18.53 7.86 4.85
CA GLN A 21 -17.20 7.29 5.05
C GLN A 21 -16.16 8.37 4.81
N LEU A 22 -15.93 9.23 5.82
CA LEU A 22 -15.01 10.35 5.73
C LEU A 22 -13.62 9.87 5.26
N GLU A 23 -13.09 8.82 5.88
CA GLU A 23 -11.74 8.29 5.62
C GLU A 23 -11.46 8.08 4.12
N ARG A 24 -12.40 7.45 3.40
CA ARG A 24 -12.30 7.18 1.95
C ARG A 24 -12.41 8.41 1.06
N ARG A 25 -12.81 9.55 1.62
CA ARG A 25 -12.94 10.84 0.90
C ARG A 25 -11.76 11.75 1.18
N VAL A 26 -11.10 11.55 2.32
CA VAL A 26 -9.94 12.34 2.73
C VAL A 26 -8.60 11.67 2.45
N ASP A 27 -8.62 10.40 2.04
CA ASP A 27 -7.45 9.60 1.65
C ASP A 27 -6.53 10.32 0.65
N ILE A 28 -7.08 10.99 -0.37
CA ILE A 28 -6.30 11.72 -1.37
C ILE A 28 -5.55 12.92 -0.77
N PHE A 29 -6.13 13.59 0.23
CA PHE A 29 -5.45 14.66 0.95
C PHE A 29 -4.38 14.08 1.86
N PHE A 30 -4.69 13.00 2.58
CA PHE A 30 -3.69 12.33 3.41
C PHE A 30 -2.51 11.86 2.58
N GLY A 31 -2.71 11.21 1.44
CA GLY A 31 -1.63 10.77 0.55
C GLY A 31 -0.67 11.89 0.14
N MET A 32 -1.16 13.14 0.06
CA MET A 32 -0.35 14.32 -0.25
C MET A 32 0.50 14.81 0.94
N PHE A 33 -0.02 14.73 2.16
CA PHE A 33 0.66 15.25 3.36
C PHE A 33 1.41 14.17 4.14
N LEU A 34 1.06 12.90 3.95
CA LEU A 34 1.64 11.76 4.63
C LEU A 34 3.17 11.68 4.51
N PRO A 35 3.80 11.98 3.35
CA PRO A 35 5.26 12.04 3.25
C PRO A 35 5.90 12.94 4.29
N LYS A 36 5.37 14.16 4.46
CA LYS A 36 5.91 15.14 5.42
C LYS A 36 5.71 14.71 6.86
N VAL A 37 4.59 14.05 7.17
CA VAL A 37 4.32 13.53 8.50
C VAL A 37 5.30 12.40 8.81
N ILE A 38 5.47 11.45 7.89
CA ILE A 38 6.38 10.32 8.07
C ILE A 38 7.83 10.76 8.23
N GLU A 39 8.29 11.67 7.37
CA GLU A 39 9.65 12.22 7.44
C GLU A 39 9.93 12.86 8.80
N ARG A 40 8.98 13.63 9.33
CA ARG A 40 9.14 14.33 10.61
C ARG A 40 9.04 13.40 11.81
N THR A 41 8.14 12.42 11.77
CA THR A 41 7.85 11.54 12.92
C THR A 41 8.82 10.36 13.00
N PHE A 42 9.21 9.79 11.86
CA PHE A 42 9.96 8.53 11.82
C PHE A 42 11.38 8.68 11.25
N ASP A 43 11.77 9.87 10.78
CA ASP A 43 13.05 10.10 10.07
C ASP A 43 13.20 9.16 8.86
N ILE A 44 12.09 8.99 8.12
CA ILE A 44 12.04 8.16 6.92
C ILE A 44 11.74 9.07 5.73
N ARG A 45 12.71 9.18 4.81
CA ARG A 45 12.50 9.84 3.52
C ARG A 45 11.52 9.03 2.71
N VAL A 46 10.45 9.65 2.24
CA VAL A 46 9.39 8.95 1.48
C VAL A 46 9.64 9.07 -0.01
N ASP A 47 9.65 7.94 -0.71
CA ASP A 47 9.79 7.88 -2.17
C ASP A 47 8.44 7.66 -2.85
N GLU A 48 7.53 6.94 -2.20
CA GLU A 48 6.24 6.55 -2.80
C GLU A 48 5.16 6.34 -1.74
N VAL A 49 3.93 6.78 -2.05
CA VAL A 49 2.73 6.50 -1.25
C VAL A 49 1.73 5.73 -2.11
N ILE A 50 1.42 4.51 -1.70
CA ILE A 50 0.52 3.60 -2.41
C ILE A 50 -0.78 3.46 -1.60
N PRO A 51 -1.90 4.06 -2.03
CA PRO A 51 -3.17 3.90 -1.34
C PRO A 51 -3.75 2.50 -1.56
N GLU A 52 -4.58 2.04 -0.62
CA GLU A 52 -5.38 0.81 -0.70
C GLU A 52 -4.52 -0.41 -1.03
N PHE A 53 -3.45 -0.61 -0.26
CA PHE A 53 -2.47 -1.65 -0.52
C PHE A 53 -3.00 -3.03 -0.11
N PRO A 54 -3.06 -4.02 -1.03
CA PRO A 54 -3.61 -5.32 -0.74
C PRO A 54 -2.65 -6.21 0.04
N LEU A 55 -3.15 -6.82 1.10
CA LEU A 55 -2.50 -7.89 1.87
C LEU A 55 -3.28 -9.19 1.68
N HIS A 56 -2.62 -10.21 1.15
CA HIS A 56 -3.22 -11.52 0.96
C HIS A 56 -3.25 -12.31 2.28
N LYS A 57 -4.44 -12.62 2.80
CA LYS A 57 -4.61 -13.23 4.13
C LYS A 57 -3.89 -14.59 4.25
N GLY A 58 -3.95 -15.42 3.21
CA GLY A 58 -3.23 -16.71 3.18
C GLY A 58 -1.70 -16.58 3.29
N MET A 59 -1.12 -15.40 3.06
CA MET A 59 0.32 -15.13 3.27
C MET A 59 0.61 -14.47 4.63
N LEU A 60 -0.42 -14.03 5.36
CA LEU A 60 -0.29 -13.48 6.72
C LEU A 60 -0.30 -14.58 7.79
N ASN A 61 -0.91 -15.74 7.50
CA ASN A 61 -1.03 -16.85 8.43
C ASN A 61 0.19 -17.80 8.28
N ILE A 62 1.16 -17.66 9.19
CA ILE A 62 2.37 -18.50 9.21
C ILE A 62 2.06 -19.94 9.69
N SER A 63 0.97 -20.14 10.44
CA SER A 63 0.66 -21.38 11.17
C SER A 63 -0.59 -22.13 10.73
N GLU A 64 -1.39 -21.59 9.80
CA GLU A 64 -2.61 -22.22 9.31
C GLU A 64 -2.50 -22.49 7.80
N ALA A 65 -3.23 -23.49 7.30
CA ALA A 65 -3.20 -23.84 5.89
C ALA A 65 -3.49 -22.60 5.02
N ARG A 66 -2.71 -22.41 3.94
CA ARG A 66 -2.77 -21.27 3.00
C ARG A 66 -4.03 -21.30 2.13
N GLU A 67 -5.19 -21.56 2.72
CA GLU A 67 -6.46 -21.78 2.03
C GLU A 67 -7.31 -20.49 1.93
N ASP A 68 -6.94 -19.43 2.67
CA ASP A 68 -7.62 -18.14 2.57
C ASP A 68 -7.10 -17.30 1.40
N ASN A 69 -7.87 -17.29 0.30
CA ASN A 69 -7.64 -16.49 -0.90
C ASN A 69 -8.20 -15.07 -0.81
N GLN A 70 -8.67 -14.63 0.36
CA GLN A 70 -9.12 -13.26 0.55
C GLN A 70 -7.94 -12.30 0.71
N SER A 71 -8.17 -11.05 0.34
CA SER A 71 -7.26 -9.95 0.62
C SER A 71 -7.94 -8.92 1.50
N VAL A 72 -7.18 -8.31 2.39
CA VAL A 72 -7.56 -7.08 3.10
C VAL A 72 -6.71 -5.95 2.57
N ASN A 73 -7.26 -4.74 2.53
CA ASN A 73 -6.48 -3.57 2.16
C ASN A 73 -6.07 -2.82 3.41
N VAL A 74 -4.85 -2.29 3.37
CA VAL A 74 -4.38 -1.25 4.28
C VAL A 74 -4.53 0.08 3.57
N ASP A 75 -4.91 1.13 4.29
CA ASP A 75 -5.16 2.44 3.67
C ASP A 75 -3.95 2.95 2.88
N PHE A 76 -2.72 2.78 3.40
CA PHE A 76 -1.50 3.11 2.69
C PHE A 76 -0.35 2.12 2.92
N ALA A 77 0.40 1.83 1.86
CA ALA A 77 1.78 1.38 1.94
C ALA A 77 2.71 2.50 1.49
N VAL A 78 3.71 2.84 2.30
CA VAL A 78 4.68 3.89 2.01
C VAL A 78 6.06 3.29 1.86
N VAL A 79 6.67 3.49 0.70
CA VAL A 79 8.05 3.08 0.43
C VAL A 79 8.98 4.25 0.71
N GLY A 80 10.06 3.98 1.45
CA GLY A 80 11.01 5.02 1.81
C GLY A 80 12.34 4.46 2.31
N HIS A 81 13.16 5.38 2.82
CA HIS A 81 14.49 5.07 3.34
C HIS A 81 14.71 5.65 4.73
N GLN A 82 15.24 4.81 5.64
CA GLN A 82 15.82 5.25 6.91
C GLN A 82 17.33 5.05 6.82
N GLY A 83 18.07 6.14 6.55
CA GLY A 83 19.47 6.05 6.15
C GLY A 83 19.63 5.23 4.87
N LYS A 84 20.44 4.15 4.91
CA LYS A 84 20.64 3.24 3.76
C LYS A 84 19.62 2.10 3.67
N LYS A 85 18.76 1.93 4.68
CA LYS A 85 17.81 0.82 4.74
C LYS A 85 16.51 1.19 4.04
N LYS A 86 16.05 0.34 3.12
CA LYS A 86 14.73 0.48 2.51
C LYS A 86 13.65 0.01 3.49
N ARG A 87 12.58 0.79 3.61
CA ARG A 87 11.44 0.56 4.50
C ARG A 87 10.15 0.53 3.69
N VAL A 88 9.23 -0.33 4.10
CA VAL A 88 7.82 -0.26 3.71
C VAL A 88 6.99 -0.06 4.97
N LEU A 89 6.29 1.07 5.07
CA LEU A 89 5.38 1.34 6.16
C LEU A 89 3.96 0.96 5.75
N LEU A 90 3.28 0.15 6.55
CA LEU A 90 1.85 -0.11 6.39
C LEU A 90 1.09 0.77 7.40
N ILE A 91 0.18 1.60 6.88
CA ILE A 91 -0.49 2.66 7.63
C ILE A 91 -2.00 2.50 7.45
N GLU A 92 -2.68 2.28 8.56
CA GLU A 92 -4.14 2.33 8.66
C GLU A 92 -4.53 3.67 9.29
N LEU A 93 -5.40 4.42 8.62
CA LEU A 93 -5.97 5.67 9.10
C LEU A 93 -7.31 5.40 9.77
N LYS A 94 -7.50 5.98 10.95
CA LYS A 94 -8.79 6.00 11.64
C LYS A 94 -9.09 7.42 12.06
N THR A 95 -10.29 7.90 11.72
CA THR A 95 -10.75 9.23 12.14
C THR A 95 -11.55 9.20 13.44
N ASP A 96 -11.96 8.01 13.88
CA ASP A 96 -12.63 7.73 15.14
C ASP A 96 -12.00 6.49 15.80
N ILE A 97 -11.73 6.55 17.10
CA ILE A 97 -11.20 5.42 17.87
C ILE A 97 -12.23 4.28 17.92
N GLY A 98 -13.53 4.60 17.85
CA GLY A 98 -14.61 3.61 17.80
C GLY A 98 -14.67 2.78 16.50
N SER A 99 -13.99 3.20 15.44
CA SER A 99 -13.95 2.47 14.15
C SER A 99 -12.82 1.43 14.05
N LEU A 100 -12.13 1.16 15.17
CA LEU A 100 -11.13 0.09 15.26
C LEU A 100 -11.78 -1.30 15.23
N ASN A 101 -11.66 -1.99 14.11
CA ASN A 101 -12.09 -3.37 13.96
C ASN A 101 -11.00 -4.34 14.48
N PRO A 102 -11.31 -5.26 15.43
CA PRO A 102 -10.37 -6.25 15.93
C PRO A 102 -9.73 -7.13 14.85
N ASP A 103 -10.48 -7.53 13.82
CA ASP A 103 -9.97 -8.37 12.73
C ASP A 103 -8.94 -7.60 11.88
N GLN A 104 -9.16 -6.30 11.66
CA GLN A 104 -8.18 -5.44 10.98
C GLN A 104 -6.91 -5.33 11.81
N LEU A 105 -7.05 -5.16 13.13
CA LEU A 105 -5.92 -5.08 14.05
C LEU A 105 -5.10 -6.38 14.05
N GLU A 106 -5.78 -7.52 14.03
CA GLU A 106 -5.14 -8.83 13.95
C GLU A 106 -4.37 -8.99 12.63
N ASN A 107 -4.99 -8.67 11.49
CA ASN A 107 -4.32 -8.73 10.18
C ASN A 107 -3.09 -7.82 10.12
N MET A 108 -3.17 -6.62 10.70
CA MET A 108 -2.02 -5.71 10.79
C MET A 108 -0.91 -6.25 11.69
N GLU A 109 -1.23 -6.93 12.80
CA GLU A 109 -0.20 -7.61 13.62
C GLU A 109 0.44 -8.77 12.87
N LYS A 110 -0.35 -9.55 12.12
CA LYS A 110 0.18 -10.63 11.29
C LYS A 110 1.09 -10.07 10.21
N ALA A 111 0.70 -9.00 9.53
CA ALA A 111 1.52 -8.32 8.53
C ALA A 111 2.84 -7.78 9.11
N ARG A 112 2.83 -7.27 10.35
CA ARG A 112 4.04 -6.83 11.04
C ARG A 112 5.02 -7.98 11.32
N ARG A 113 4.52 -9.19 11.50
CA ARG A 113 5.31 -10.40 11.82
C ARG A 113 5.70 -11.19 10.57
N ALA A 114 5.00 -10.99 9.46
CA ALA A 114 5.31 -11.64 8.19
C ALA A 114 6.64 -11.13 7.63
N ASP A 115 7.34 -12.00 6.90
CA ASP A 115 8.48 -11.57 6.10
C ASP A 115 7.98 -10.66 4.97
N SER A 116 8.75 -9.62 4.66
CA SER A 116 8.52 -8.78 3.48
C SER A 116 8.30 -9.56 2.19
N LYS A 117 9.01 -10.68 2.04
CA LYS A 117 8.87 -11.61 0.93
C LYS A 117 7.47 -12.19 0.87
N ASP A 118 6.90 -12.60 2.01
CA ASP A 118 5.57 -13.19 2.06
C ASP A 118 4.49 -12.16 1.70
N LEU A 119 4.63 -10.91 2.16
CA LEU A 119 3.68 -9.84 1.81
C LEU A 119 3.71 -9.52 0.31
N LEU A 120 4.92 -9.35 -0.26
CA LEU A 120 5.08 -9.09 -1.69
C LEU A 120 4.64 -10.29 -2.54
N GLN A 121 4.89 -11.51 -2.08
CA GLN A 121 4.39 -12.73 -2.72
C GLN A 121 2.85 -12.77 -2.69
N GLY A 122 2.24 -12.30 -1.60
CA GLY A 122 0.80 -12.12 -1.49
C GLY A 122 0.24 -11.19 -2.57
N VAL A 123 0.89 -10.06 -2.84
CA VAL A 123 0.49 -9.15 -3.92
C VAL A 123 0.53 -9.83 -5.29
N ILE A 124 1.61 -10.57 -5.58
CA ILE A 124 1.76 -11.30 -6.86
C ILE A 124 0.69 -12.40 -6.99
N PHE A 125 0.43 -13.14 -5.91
CA PHE A 125 -0.57 -14.19 -5.90
C PHE A 125 -2.00 -13.62 -6.07
N ALA A 126 -2.30 -12.51 -5.39
CA ALA A 126 -3.56 -11.80 -5.57
C ALA A 126 -3.71 -11.29 -7.01
N ALA A 127 -2.65 -10.75 -7.60
CA ALA A 127 -2.62 -10.32 -9.00
C ALA A 127 -2.94 -11.47 -9.96
N TRP A 128 -2.31 -12.63 -9.76
CA TRP A 128 -2.48 -13.82 -10.61
C TRP A 128 -3.94 -14.30 -10.64
N ASN A 129 -4.59 -14.31 -9.46
CA ASN A 129 -5.95 -14.81 -9.29
C ASN A 129 -7.04 -13.74 -9.47
N SER A 130 -6.69 -12.46 -9.61
CA SER A 130 -7.66 -11.37 -9.72
C SER A 130 -8.22 -11.22 -11.14
N LYS A 131 -9.49 -10.81 -11.23
CA LYS A 131 -10.09 -10.31 -12.47
C LYS A 131 -9.57 -8.91 -12.85
N SER A 132 -8.97 -8.18 -11.92
CA SER A 132 -8.43 -6.83 -12.12
C SER A 132 -6.92 -6.82 -12.38
N LYS A 133 -6.42 -7.75 -13.20
CA LYS A 133 -4.99 -7.93 -13.49
C LYS A 133 -4.29 -6.63 -13.92
N HIS A 134 -4.95 -5.77 -14.70
CA HIS A 134 -4.39 -4.48 -15.13
C HIS A 134 -4.11 -3.53 -13.95
N LYS A 135 -4.95 -3.50 -12.91
CA LYS A 135 -4.72 -2.68 -11.70
C LYS A 135 -3.55 -3.21 -10.90
N TYR A 136 -3.47 -4.53 -10.76
CA TYR A 136 -2.34 -5.19 -10.10
C TYR A 136 -1.04 -5.03 -10.87
N ALA A 137 -1.07 -5.04 -12.20
CA ALA A 137 0.11 -4.74 -13.01
C ALA A 137 0.63 -3.32 -12.71
N HIS A 138 -0.28 -2.36 -12.52
CA HIS A 138 0.10 -1.00 -12.12
C HIS A 138 0.72 -0.94 -10.72
N LEU A 139 0.15 -1.66 -9.75
CA LEU A 139 0.72 -1.79 -8.41
C LEU A 139 2.12 -2.43 -8.44
N ILE A 140 2.26 -3.54 -9.15
CA ILE A 140 3.54 -4.27 -9.27
C ILE A 140 4.58 -3.39 -9.96
N TRP A 141 4.21 -2.67 -11.01
CA TRP A 141 5.11 -1.71 -11.66
C TRP A 141 5.60 -0.63 -10.68
N ARG A 142 4.72 -0.06 -9.85
CA ARG A 142 5.15 0.89 -8.80
C ARG A 142 6.14 0.23 -7.83
N LEU A 143 5.88 -1.00 -7.39
CA LEU A 143 6.80 -1.74 -6.50
C LEU A 143 8.15 -2.05 -7.17
N VAL A 144 8.18 -2.32 -8.47
CA VAL A 144 9.41 -2.51 -9.25
C VAL A 144 10.19 -1.21 -9.37
N LYS A 145 9.52 -0.11 -9.71
CA LYS A 145 10.14 1.22 -9.83
C LYS A 145 10.80 1.65 -8.51
N GLN A 146 10.17 1.32 -7.38
CA GLN A 146 10.73 1.59 -6.06
C GLN A 146 11.73 0.51 -5.60
N GLY A 147 12.08 -0.46 -6.45
CA GLY A 147 13.04 -1.51 -6.17
C GLY A 147 12.66 -2.42 -5.01
N CYS A 148 11.36 -2.68 -4.82
CA CYS A 148 10.84 -3.70 -3.90
C CYS A 148 10.74 -5.07 -4.59
N LEU A 149 10.56 -5.07 -5.92
CA LEU A 149 10.47 -6.25 -6.77
C LEU A 149 11.43 -6.14 -7.96
N GLN A 150 11.88 -7.27 -8.47
CA GLN A 150 12.69 -7.39 -9.69
C GLN A 150 12.12 -8.50 -10.58
N SER A 151 11.95 -8.24 -11.88
CA SER A 151 11.59 -9.29 -12.84
C SER A 151 12.80 -10.19 -13.11
N CYS A 152 12.60 -11.52 -13.16
CA CYS A 152 13.67 -12.48 -13.45
C CYS A 152 14.00 -12.62 -14.95
N GLY A 153 13.47 -11.76 -15.82
CA GLY A 153 13.58 -11.90 -17.28
C GLY A 153 14.43 -10.87 -18.03
N ARG A 154 14.65 -9.67 -17.47
CA ARG A 154 15.48 -8.60 -18.05
C ARG A 154 15.71 -7.48 -17.03
N GLU A 155 16.85 -6.79 -17.09
CA GLU A 155 17.02 -5.51 -16.39
C GLU A 155 16.08 -4.48 -17.02
N ILE A 156 15.13 -3.95 -16.24
CA ILE A 156 14.35 -2.78 -16.63
C ILE A 156 15.27 -1.58 -16.43
N THR A 157 15.72 -0.96 -17.51
CA THR A 157 16.73 0.13 -17.45
C THR A 157 16.08 1.50 -17.44
N ASP A 158 16.72 2.46 -16.77
CA ASP A 158 16.19 3.81 -16.53
C ASP A 158 15.84 4.63 -17.80
N ILE A 159 16.28 4.19 -18.99
CA ILE A 159 16.11 4.89 -20.27
C ILE A 159 14.68 4.70 -20.85
N GLU A 160 13.93 3.71 -20.37
CA GLU A 160 12.53 3.47 -20.79
C GLU A 160 11.52 4.29 -19.94
N LEU A 161 11.99 4.94 -18.87
CA LEU A 161 11.15 5.54 -17.81
C LEU A 161 10.36 6.82 -18.17
N GLU A 162 10.75 7.57 -19.20
CA GLU A 162 10.13 8.89 -19.48
C GLU A 162 8.99 8.84 -20.51
N ASN A 163 8.81 7.73 -21.26
CA ASN A 163 7.80 7.62 -22.31
C ASN A 163 6.78 6.47 -22.11
N CYS A 164 6.82 5.74 -20.99
CA CYS A 164 6.30 4.38 -20.94
C CYS A 164 5.19 4.17 -19.89
N GLY A 165 3.95 4.48 -20.27
CA GLY A 165 2.77 4.15 -19.45
C GLY A 165 2.09 2.83 -19.84
N GLN A 166 2.25 2.36 -21.08
CA GLN A 166 1.42 1.27 -21.61
C GLN A 166 2.19 0.03 -22.05
N LYS A 167 3.44 0.17 -22.52
CA LYS A 167 4.23 -0.95 -23.06
C LYS A 167 4.78 -1.83 -21.94
N GLU A 168 5.35 -1.26 -20.89
CA GLU A 168 5.83 -1.99 -19.71
C GLU A 168 4.69 -2.59 -18.87
N LEU A 169 3.54 -1.90 -18.74
CA LEU A 169 2.37 -2.49 -18.07
C LEU A 169 1.88 -3.73 -18.82
N ARG A 170 1.97 -3.73 -20.15
CA ARG A 170 1.65 -4.90 -20.97
C ARG A 170 2.64 -6.03 -20.70
N GLU A 171 3.92 -5.74 -20.54
CA GLU A 171 4.94 -6.76 -20.23
C GLU A 171 4.77 -7.33 -18.81
N VAL A 172 4.52 -6.50 -17.79
CA VAL A 172 4.15 -6.96 -16.43
C VAL A 172 2.87 -7.81 -16.49
N TYR A 173 1.90 -7.41 -17.31
CA TYR A 173 0.67 -8.16 -17.52
C TYR A 173 0.89 -9.50 -18.23
N GLU A 174 1.80 -9.54 -19.21
CA GLU A 174 2.21 -10.76 -19.91
C GLU A 174 2.94 -11.70 -18.93
N ASP A 175 3.87 -11.20 -18.11
CA ASP A 175 4.54 -11.96 -17.03
C ASP A 175 3.52 -12.54 -16.02
N LEU A 176 2.51 -11.74 -15.64
CA LEU A 176 1.36 -12.17 -14.84
C LEU A 176 0.39 -13.12 -15.56
N SER A 177 0.64 -13.43 -16.84
CA SER A 177 -0.16 -14.38 -17.61
C SER A 177 0.58 -15.70 -17.88
N VAL A 178 1.92 -15.71 -17.84
CA VAL A 178 2.74 -16.93 -18.09
C VAL A 178 3.25 -17.62 -16.81
N GLY A 179 3.28 -16.92 -15.67
CA GLY A 179 3.62 -17.49 -14.36
C GLY A 179 4.77 -16.72 -13.71
N PRO A 180 4.63 -16.24 -12.46
CA PRO A 180 5.55 -15.27 -11.88
C PRO A 180 6.94 -15.85 -11.61
N LYS A 181 7.97 -15.33 -12.29
CA LYS A 181 9.38 -15.39 -11.84
C LYS A 181 9.80 -13.99 -11.39
N TRP A 182 9.58 -13.68 -10.12
CA TRP A 182 10.00 -12.41 -9.50
C TRP A 182 11.03 -12.67 -8.41
N ARG A 183 12.02 -11.78 -8.30
CA ARG A 183 12.92 -11.68 -7.16
C ARG A 183 12.43 -10.57 -6.24
N TYR A 184 12.55 -10.83 -4.95
CA TYR A 184 12.19 -9.89 -3.89
C TYR A 184 13.46 -9.18 -3.43
N VAL A 185 13.36 -7.89 -3.17
CA VAL A 185 14.42 -7.12 -2.52
C VAL A 185 14.13 -7.10 -1.03
N GLU A 186 15.16 -7.27 -0.20
CA GLU A 186 15.03 -7.21 1.26
C GLU A 186 14.54 -5.82 1.67
N VAL A 187 13.38 -5.77 2.35
CA VAL A 187 12.80 -4.52 2.86
C VAL A 187 12.30 -4.73 4.29
N ASP A 188 12.51 -3.73 5.14
CA ASP A 188 11.99 -3.76 6.51
C ASP A 188 10.54 -3.25 6.52
N ILE A 189 9.63 -4.05 7.08
CA ILE A 189 8.21 -3.67 7.19
C ILE A 189 7.91 -3.10 8.57
N VAL A 190 7.33 -1.91 8.58
CA VAL A 190 6.94 -1.19 9.79
C VAL A 190 5.44 -0.97 9.76
N VAL A 191 4.72 -1.41 10.80
CA VAL A 191 3.30 -1.12 10.94
C VAL A 191 3.15 0.09 11.85
N VAL A 192 2.56 1.16 11.34
CA VAL A 192 2.29 2.38 12.11
C VAL A 192 0.84 2.39 12.53
N ARG A 193 0.61 2.58 13.83
CA ARG A 193 -0.70 2.76 14.44
C ARG A 193 -0.65 4.03 15.28
N GLU A 194 -1.16 5.12 14.74
CA GLU A 194 -1.36 6.34 15.53
C GLU A 194 -2.84 6.68 15.56
N CYS A 195 -3.48 6.34 16.67
CA CYS A 195 -4.68 7.03 17.15
C CYS A 195 -4.21 8.15 18.10
N GLN A 196 -3.43 9.12 17.62
CA GLN A 196 -3.26 10.33 18.40
C GLN A 196 -4.43 11.26 18.09
N LYS A 197 -5.06 11.75 19.16
CA LYS A 197 -6.07 12.80 19.14
C LYS A 197 -5.50 14.01 18.42
N PHE A 198 -5.66 14.10 17.10
CA PHE A 198 -5.57 15.35 16.37
C PHE A 198 -6.85 16.16 16.63
N CYS A 199 -7.12 16.41 17.91
CA CYS A 199 -8.00 17.49 18.33
C CYS A 199 -7.04 18.65 18.63
N VAL A 200 -6.88 19.55 17.67
CA VAL A 200 -6.43 20.92 17.95
C VAL A 200 -7.67 21.73 18.31
#